data_AF-A0A357F1J3-F1
#
_entry.id   AF-A0A357F1J3-F1
#
_cell.length_a   1.000
_cell.length_b   1.000
_cell.length_c   1.000
_cell.angle_alpha   90.00
_cell.angle_beta   90.00
_cell.angle_gamma   90.00
#
_symmetry.space_group_name_H-M   'P 1'
#
loop_
_entity.id
_entity.type
_entity.pdbx_description
1 polymer ?
#
loop_
_entity_poly.entity_id
_entity_poly.type
_entity_poly.pdbx_seq_one_letter_code
_entity_poly.pdbx_strand_id
1 'polypeptide(L)'
;MERFLRKFGTGPGAAVFILTAAVFGFGQVKSVPNAQTKQVEVIREDLLPMPSATPLVTKTGSSEAVEPAAEPVIYANSPFPLLAETTIPGRSGVLIESLNGDVIVESSSDAAFNPASNVKLATAYAVLVTFGPNFRFITNVWTDGTLDAETGLLDGNLYISGRDPIFAYEHAVLLANELNRLGIRSVSGDLVVTDNFVMNRTSSASISARSMLAALDSEKRPAAAKRAWSDYRYYSGAYSQYAESPGIFFYGEAVTGPVPNGTNLLLTHESAAMRDVIKAMLIFSNNFLAARLGEMLGGPQAIARLVLQYTGVSPDEFYMQTSSGLGINRVTPRAMMKLLRALRAELARFEMTLADILPVAGMDKGTLENRFDTDFSRGSV
;
A
#
# COMPACT_ATOMS: atom_id res chain seq x y z
N MET A 1 40.36 -18.77 -3.93
CA MET A 1 41.44 -18.43 -3.00
C MET A 1 40.80 -17.78 -1.79
N GLU A 2 40.39 -18.57 -0.79
CA GLU A 2 41.21 -18.93 0.40
C GLU A 2 41.30 -17.73 1.36
N ARG A 3 40.89 -17.74 2.63
CA ARG A 3 40.38 -18.68 3.65
C ARG A 3 39.55 -17.79 4.62
N PHE A 4 38.58 -18.23 5.42
CA PHE A 4 38.72 -19.23 6.48
C PHE A 4 37.33 -19.59 7.02
N LEU A 5 37.00 -20.88 6.99
CA LEU A 5 35.83 -21.51 7.59
C LEU A 5 36.14 -21.97 9.03
N ARG A 6 35.06 -22.21 9.80
CA ARG A 6 34.91 -23.09 10.98
C ARG A 6 35.22 -22.56 12.38
N LYS A 7 34.14 -22.50 13.20
CA LYS A 7 33.91 -23.20 14.50
C LYS A 7 32.69 -22.53 15.17
N PHE A 8 31.59 -23.14 15.63
CA PHE A 8 31.09 -24.48 16.00
C PHE A 8 29.57 -24.49 15.65
N GLY A 9 28.79 -25.56 15.45
CA GLY A 9 28.79 -26.90 16.03
C GLY A 9 27.51 -27.14 16.86
N THR A 10 26.41 -27.56 16.18
CA THR A 10 25.35 -28.52 16.60
C THR A 10 24.53 -28.35 17.90
N GLY A 11 23.19 -28.41 17.76
CA GLY A 11 22.30 -29.18 18.65
C GLY A 11 21.13 -28.44 19.30
N PRO A 12 19.96 -29.07 19.51
CA PRO A 12 18.63 -28.45 19.37
C PRO A 12 17.98 -28.05 20.70
N GLY A 13 17.11 -27.03 20.66
CA GLY A 13 16.30 -26.63 21.82
C GLY A 13 14.93 -26.17 21.37
N ALA A 14 13.94 -27.06 21.48
CA ALA A 14 12.53 -26.71 21.43
C ALA A 14 12.20 -25.71 22.56
N ALA A 15 11.64 -24.56 22.21
CA ALA A 15 11.10 -23.62 23.19
C ALA A 15 9.57 -23.64 23.10
N VAL A 16 9.00 -24.09 24.20
CA VAL A 16 7.59 -24.29 24.52
C VAL A 16 6.86 -22.94 24.59
N PHE A 17 5.69 -22.85 23.95
CA PHE A 17 4.73 -21.77 24.17
C PHE A 17 4.06 -21.95 25.53
N ILE A 18 4.27 -21.03 26.47
CA ILE A 18 3.47 -20.91 27.69
C ILE A 18 2.45 -19.80 27.48
N LEU A 19 1.19 -20.21 27.32
CA LEU A 19 0.00 -19.36 27.43
C LEU A 19 -0.22 -19.06 28.92
N THR A 20 -0.21 -17.80 29.33
CA THR A 20 -0.70 -17.39 30.66
C THR A 20 -1.98 -16.57 30.50
N ALA A 21 -3.08 -17.15 30.98
CA ALA A 21 -4.36 -16.50 31.14
C ALA A 21 -4.37 -15.73 32.48
N ALA A 22 -4.75 -14.45 32.45
CA ALA A 22 -4.99 -13.67 33.66
C ALA A 22 -6.50 -13.55 33.90
N VAL A 23 -6.95 -14.07 35.03
CA VAL A 23 -8.31 -13.93 35.57
C VAL A 23 -8.35 -12.66 36.42
N PHE A 24 -9.26 -11.74 36.13
CA PHE A 24 -9.51 -10.55 36.96
C PHE A 24 -10.72 -10.80 37.88
N GLY A 25 -10.51 -10.63 39.19
CA GLY A 25 -11.54 -10.69 40.22
C GLY A 25 -12.29 -9.36 40.38
N PHE A 26 -13.60 -9.44 40.61
CA PHE A 26 -14.48 -8.30 40.88
C PHE A 26 -14.47 -7.91 42.36
N GLY A 27 -14.21 -6.64 42.63
CA GLY A 27 -14.42 -5.98 43.93
C GLY A 27 -15.72 -5.17 43.95
N GLN A 28 -16.48 -5.28 45.04
CA GLN A 28 -17.74 -4.58 45.30
C GLN A 28 -17.52 -3.10 45.66
N VAL A 29 -18.34 -2.19 45.11
CA VAL A 29 -18.38 -0.77 45.49
C VAL A 29 -19.80 -0.39 45.94
N LYS A 30 -19.88 0.32 47.09
CA LYS A 30 -21.10 0.82 47.74
C LYS A 30 -21.70 2.05 47.03
N SER A 31 -23.02 2.20 47.14
CA SER A 31 -23.86 3.24 46.53
C SER A 31 -23.91 4.57 47.32
N VAL A 32 -24.04 5.69 46.59
CA VAL A 32 -24.40 7.04 47.07
C VAL A 32 -25.32 7.71 46.00
N PRO A 33 -26.32 8.56 46.36
CA PRO A 33 -27.54 8.73 45.55
C PRO A 33 -27.61 9.95 44.60
N ASN A 34 -28.32 9.71 43.50
CA ASN A 34 -29.09 10.59 42.58
C ASN A 34 -28.71 12.07 42.39
N ALA A 35 -28.07 12.33 41.24
CA ALA A 35 -28.26 13.56 40.47
C ALA A 35 -28.87 13.19 39.10
N GLN A 36 -29.96 13.86 38.73
CA GLN A 36 -30.72 13.62 37.50
C GLN A 36 -29.85 13.80 36.25
N THR A 37 -29.49 12.68 35.62
CA THR A 37 -28.95 12.66 34.25
C THR A 37 -30.07 12.24 33.31
N LYS A 38 -30.29 13.01 32.24
CA LYS A 38 -31.14 12.58 31.11
C LYS A 38 -30.66 11.21 30.67
N GLN A 39 -31.56 10.23 30.64
CA GLN A 39 -31.28 8.90 30.13
C GLN A 39 -30.71 9.02 28.71
N VAL A 40 -29.43 8.71 28.58
CA VAL A 40 -28.88 8.25 27.31
C VAL A 40 -29.50 6.86 27.12
N GLU A 41 -30.37 6.71 26.12
CA GLU A 41 -30.80 5.40 25.68
C GLU A 41 -29.56 4.62 25.25
N VAL A 42 -29.14 3.69 26.09
CA VAL A 42 -28.23 2.62 25.68
C VAL A 42 -29.00 1.84 24.63
N ILE A 43 -28.55 1.94 23.37
CA ILE A 43 -29.03 1.05 22.31
C ILE A 43 -28.75 -0.36 22.81
N ARG A 44 -29.81 -1.08 23.17
CA ARG A 44 -29.69 -2.47 23.56
C ARG A 44 -29.17 -3.25 22.35
N GLU A 45 -28.20 -4.14 22.56
CA GLU A 45 -27.67 -5.03 21.51
C GLU A 45 -28.76 -5.92 20.87
N ASP A 46 -29.93 -6.06 21.52
CA ASP A 46 -31.11 -6.78 21.00
C ASP A 46 -31.94 -5.96 19.99
N LEU A 47 -31.60 -4.68 19.75
CA LEU A 47 -32.26 -3.78 18.78
C LEU A 47 -31.35 -3.36 17.62
N LEU A 48 -30.14 -3.92 17.51
CA LEU A 48 -29.41 -3.88 16.25
C LEU A 48 -30.28 -4.57 15.20
N PRO A 49 -30.56 -3.97 14.03
CA PRO A 49 -31.28 -4.66 12.98
C PRO A 49 -30.50 -5.93 12.69
N MET A 50 -31.08 -7.08 13.06
CA MET A 50 -30.54 -8.35 12.63
C MET A 50 -30.40 -8.26 11.12
N PRO A 51 -29.25 -8.63 10.53
CA PRO A 51 -29.17 -8.73 9.09
C PRO A 51 -30.37 -9.56 8.67
N SER A 52 -31.25 -8.96 7.86
CA SER A 52 -32.30 -9.72 7.18
C SER A 52 -31.60 -10.94 6.64
N ALA A 53 -32.08 -12.14 7.00
CA ALA A 53 -31.50 -13.36 6.49
C ALA A 53 -31.38 -13.16 4.99
N THR A 54 -30.14 -13.02 4.49
CA THR A 54 -29.88 -13.08 3.06
C THR A 54 -30.69 -14.28 2.62
N PRO A 55 -31.64 -14.15 1.68
CA PRO A 55 -32.50 -15.26 1.34
C PRO A 55 -31.56 -16.42 1.06
N LEU A 56 -31.62 -17.43 1.94
CA LEU A 56 -31.00 -18.71 1.68
C LEU A 56 -31.46 -19.02 0.28
N VAL A 57 -30.53 -19.09 -0.66
CA VAL A 57 -30.84 -19.55 -2.01
C VAL A 57 -31.47 -20.91 -1.81
N THR A 58 -32.79 -20.96 -1.82
CA THR A 58 -33.54 -22.19 -1.76
C THR A 58 -33.19 -22.88 -3.06
N LYS A 59 -32.62 -24.08 -2.92
CA LYS A 59 -32.25 -24.95 -4.03
C LYS A 59 -33.49 -25.13 -4.91
N THR A 60 -33.60 -24.32 -5.94
CA THR A 60 -34.72 -24.32 -6.88
C THR A 60 -34.35 -25.34 -7.92
N GLY A 61 -34.95 -26.52 -7.79
CA GLY A 61 -34.72 -27.64 -8.70
C GLY A 61 -33.40 -28.35 -8.47
N SER A 62 -33.49 -29.64 -8.14
CA SER A 62 -32.47 -30.58 -8.59
C SER A 62 -32.52 -30.57 -10.12
N SER A 63 -31.76 -29.69 -10.78
CA SER A 63 -31.23 -30.12 -12.06
C SER A 63 -30.29 -31.27 -11.72
N GLU A 64 -30.37 -32.37 -12.44
CA GLU A 64 -29.24 -33.27 -12.52
C GLU A 64 -27.99 -32.41 -12.72
N ALA A 65 -26.92 -32.73 -12.00
CA ALA A 65 -25.64 -32.14 -12.32
C ALA A 65 -25.36 -32.57 -13.76
N VAL A 66 -25.63 -31.66 -14.70
CA VAL A 66 -25.09 -31.76 -16.04
C VAL A 66 -23.59 -31.78 -15.77
N GLU A 67 -22.99 -32.97 -15.96
CA GLU A 67 -21.56 -33.11 -16.01
C GLU A 67 -21.06 -31.95 -16.87
N PRO A 68 -20.25 -31.01 -16.33
CA PRO A 68 -19.87 -29.82 -17.08
C PRO A 68 -19.33 -30.34 -18.41
N ALA A 69 -20.00 -29.97 -19.51
CA ALA A 69 -19.56 -30.34 -20.83
C ALA A 69 -18.06 -30.05 -20.87
N ALA A 70 -17.25 -31.07 -21.17
CA ALA A 70 -15.81 -30.96 -21.12
C ALA A 70 -15.42 -29.64 -21.78
N GLU A 71 -14.84 -28.71 -21.01
CA GLU A 71 -14.44 -27.42 -21.58
C GLU A 71 -13.56 -27.73 -22.79
N PRO A 72 -13.79 -27.08 -23.94
CA PRO A 72 -13.05 -27.41 -25.14
C PRO A 72 -11.56 -27.32 -24.82
N VAL A 73 -10.84 -28.42 -25.08
CA VAL A 73 -9.39 -28.45 -24.88
C VAL A 73 -8.79 -27.50 -25.91
N ILE A 74 -8.28 -26.36 -25.43
CA ILE A 74 -7.63 -25.38 -26.29
C ILE A 74 -6.14 -25.72 -26.33
N TYR A 75 -5.65 -26.05 -27.52
CA TYR A 75 -4.23 -26.22 -27.79
C TYR A 75 -3.57 -24.86 -28.00
N ALA A 76 -2.31 -24.78 -27.65
CA ALA A 76 -1.51 -23.60 -27.95
C ALA A 76 -0.96 -23.65 -29.38
N ASN A 77 -0.96 -22.52 -30.07
CA ASN A 77 -0.22 -22.36 -31.31
C ASN A 77 1.25 -22.05 -30.96
N SER A 78 2.19 -22.82 -31.48
CA SER A 78 3.62 -22.60 -31.26
C SER A 78 4.44 -23.03 -32.49
N PRO A 79 5.50 -22.28 -32.87
CA PRO A 79 6.49 -22.75 -33.83
C PRO A 79 7.36 -23.89 -33.27
N PHE A 80 7.27 -24.22 -31.97
CA PHE A 80 7.98 -25.32 -31.34
C PHE A 80 7.03 -26.51 -31.14
N PRO A 81 7.25 -27.65 -31.85
CA PRO A 81 6.34 -28.79 -31.82
C PRO A 81 6.03 -29.32 -30.41
N LEU A 82 7.03 -29.32 -29.51
CA LEU A 82 6.85 -29.77 -28.13
C LEU A 82 5.88 -28.89 -27.32
N LEU A 83 5.75 -27.61 -27.67
CA LEU A 83 4.85 -26.68 -26.97
C LEU A 83 3.45 -26.65 -27.61
N ALA A 84 3.33 -26.99 -28.90
CA ALA A 84 2.05 -27.01 -29.61
C ALA A 84 1.07 -28.06 -29.07
N GLU A 85 1.57 -29.13 -28.45
CA GLU A 85 0.75 -30.16 -27.81
C GLU A 85 0.31 -29.79 -26.38
N THR A 86 0.73 -28.63 -25.87
CA THR A 86 0.38 -28.19 -24.51
C THR A 86 -1.09 -27.82 -24.45
N THR A 87 -1.81 -28.47 -23.54
CA THR A 87 -3.20 -28.14 -23.24
C THR A 87 -3.26 -26.97 -22.27
N ILE A 88 -4.08 -25.97 -22.59
CA ILE A 88 -4.31 -24.83 -21.72
C ILE A 88 -5.66 -25.04 -21.03
N PRO A 89 -5.70 -25.18 -19.69
CA PRO A 89 -6.94 -25.42 -18.98
C PRO A 89 -7.81 -24.17 -18.95
N GLY A 90 -9.12 -24.40 -18.97
CA GLY A 90 -10.09 -23.35 -18.71
C GLY A 90 -10.25 -22.34 -19.85
N ARG A 91 -11.05 -21.30 -19.60
CA ARG A 91 -11.06 -20.07 -20.39
C ARG A 91 -9.82 -19.22 -20.09
N SER A 92 -8.72 -19.49 -20.79
CA SER A 92 -7.42 -18.84 -20.60
C SER A 92 -6.94 -18.14 -21.86
N GLY A 93 -6.20 -17.03 -21.68
CA GLY A 93 -5.47 -16.33 -22.73
C GLY A 93 -3.98 -16.41 -22.43
N VAL A 94 -3.20 -16.95 -23.37
CA VAL A 94 -1.75 -17.11 -23.24
C VAL A 94 -1.08 -16.46 -24.44
N LEU A 95 -0.05 -15.67 -24.18
CA LEU A 95 0.87 -15.17 -25.18
C LEU A 95 2.27 -15.13 -24.56
N ILE A 96 3.19 -15.87 -25.16
CA ILE A 96 4.61 -15.90 -24.82
C ILE A 96 5.37 -15.43 -26.06
N GLU A 97 6.21 -14.43 -25.89
CA GLU A 97 7.01 -13.85 -26.97
C GLU A 97 8.49 -13.79 -26.57
N SER A 98 9.38 -13.78 -27.57
CA SER A 98 10.78 -13.42 -27.39
C SER A 98 10.90 -11.94 -27.00
N LEU A 99 12.06 -11.51 -26.49
CA LEU A 99 12.30 -10.09 -26.21
C LEU A 99 12.24 -9.20 -27.46
N ASN A 100 12.36 -9.79 -28.65
CA ASN A 100 12.26 -9.14 -29.96
C ASN A 100 10.82 -9.13 -30.49
N GLY A 101 9.88 -9.81 -29.82
CA GLY A 101 8.46 -9.85 -30.18
C GLY A 101 8.03 -11.05 -31.01
N ASP A 102 8.90 -12.06 -31.17
CA ASP A 102 8.54 -13.28 -31.91
C ASP A 102 7.63 -14.15 -31.04
N VAL A 103 6.47 -14.56 -31.57
CA VAL A 103 5.53 -15.43 -30.84
C VAL A 103 6.13 -16.82 -30.66
N ILE A 104 6.24 -17.24 -29.39
CA ILE A 104 6.71 -18.57 -28.97
C ILE A 104 5.50 -19.47 -28.69
N VAL A 105 4.48 -18.94 -28.01
CA VAL A 105 3.24 -19.67 -27.70
C VAL A 105 2.09 -18.67 -27.72
N GLU A 106 0.98 -18.98 -28.36
CA GLU A 106 -0.24 -18.20 -28.26
C GLU A 106 -1.50 -19.06 -28.15
N SER A 107 -2.48 -18.57 -27.41
CA SER A 107 -3.83 -19.12 -27.33
C SER A 107 -4.78 -18.04 -26.84
N SER A 108 -5.87 -17.78 -27.58
CA SER A 108 -6.84 -16.73 -27.26
C SER A 108 -6.19 -15.37 -26.92
N SER A 109 -5.07 -15.03 -27.58
CA SER A 109 -4.24 -13.86 -27.28
C SER A 109 -4.93 -12.52 -27.58
N ASP A 110 -5.96 -12.56 -28.43
CA ASP A 110 -6.81 -11.43 -28.82
C ASP A 110 -8.13 -11.37 -28.03
N ALA A 111 -8.41 -12.36 -27.18
CA ALA A 111 -9.58 -12.32 -26.31
C ALA A 111 -9.32 -11.44 -25.08
N ALA A 112 -10.30 -10.62 -24.72
CA ALA A 112 -10.19 -9.74 -23.56
C ALA A 112 -10.58 -10.45 -22.26
N PHE A 113 -9.73 -10.36 -21.25
CA PHE A 113 -9.94 -10.95 -19.92
C PHE A 113 -9.96 -9.87 -18.85
N ASN A 114 -10.47 -10.21 -17.65
CA ASN A 114 -10.26 -9.34 -16.50
C ASN A 114 -8.84 -9.57 -15.97
N PRO A 115 -7.91 -8.60 -16.09
CA PRO A 115 -6.51 -8.78 -15.71
C PRO A 115 -6.29 -8.85 -14.19
N ALA A 116 -7.33 -8.55 -13.39
CA ALA A 116 -7.19 -8.27 -11.98
C ALA A 116 -6.02 -7.29 -11.73
N SER A 117 -5.12 -7.63 -10.82
CA SER A 117 -4.00 -6.74 -10.45
C SER A 117 -2.95 -6.53 -11.53
N ASN A 118 -2.94 -7.32 -12.62
CA ASN A 118 -2.01 -7.09 -13.72
C ASN A 118 -2.25 -5.74 -14.40
N VAL A 119 -3.45 -5.15 -14.24
CA VAL A 119 -3.74 -3.80 -14.73
C VAL A 119 -2.86 -2.73 -14.05
N LYS A 120 -2.30 -3.00 -12.87
CA LYS A 120 -1.39 -2.07 -12.19
C LYS A 120 -0.12 -1.80 -13.00
N LEU A 121 0.22 -2.63 -13.99
CA LEU A 121 1.28 -2.32 -14.95
C LEU A 121 0.97 -1.07 -15.78
N ALA A 122 -0.31 -0.83 -16.10
CA ALA A 122 -0.73 0.38 -16.81
C ALA A 122 -0.60 1.60 -15.89
N THR A 123 -1.00 1.46 -14.63
CA THR A 123 -0.80 2.49 -13.60
C THR A 123 0.69 2.80 -13.41
N ALA A 124 1.53 1.78 -13.26
CA ALA A 124 2.99 1.95 -13.12
C ALA A 124 3.61 2.65 -14.32
N TYR A 125 3.24 2.24 -15.54
CA TYR A 125 3.69 2.87 -16.76
C TYR A 125 3.31 4.35 -16.83
N ALA A 126 2.03 4.66 -16.59
CA ALA A 126 1.55 6.05 -16.61
C ALA A 126 2.22 6.93 -15.55
N VAL A 127 2.48 6.39 -14.34
CA VAL A 127 3.21 7.09 -13.28
C VAL A 127 4.65 7.37 -13.72
N LEU A 128 5.35 6.39 -14.29
CA LEU A 128 6.73 6.58 -14.75
C LEU A 128 6.85 7.62 -15.86
N VAL A 129 5.98 7.55 -16.86
CA VAL A 129 5.97 8.52 -17.97
C VAL A 129 5.67 9.93 -17.47
N THR A 130 4.84 10.08 -16.42
CA THR A 130 4.42 11.40 -15.92
C THR A 130 5.41 12.01 -14.94
N PHE A 131 5.91 11.23 -13.98
CA PHE A 131 6.73 11.74 -12.88
C PHE A 131 8.22 11.39 -13.01
N GLY A 132 8.54 10.30 -13.70
CA GLY A 132 9.86 9.69 -13.69
C GLY A 132 10.14 8.91 -12.40
N PRO A 133 11.16 8.03 -12.40
CA PRO A 133 11.44 7.11 -11.29
C PRO A 133 12.04 7.79 -10.06
N ASN A 134 12.64 8.98 -10.23
CA ASN A 134 13.33 9.72 -9.17
C ASN A 134 12.45 10.76 -8.48
N PHE A 135 11.20 10.94 -8.93
CA PHE A 135 10.27 11.85 -8.28
C PHE A 135 10.05 11.46 -6.82
N ARG A 136 9.96 12.46 -5.95
CA ARG A 136 9.65 12.30 -4.53
C ARG A 136 8.48 13.21 -4.18
N PHE A 137 7.54 12.67 -3.41
CA PHE A 137 6.47 13.49 -2.85
C PHE A 137 7.01 14.33 -1.71
N ILE A 138 6.52 15.56 -1.63
CA ILE A 138 6.86 16.51 -0.60
C ILE A 138 5.74 16.55 0.45
N THR A 139 6.13 16.43 1.72
CA THR A 139 5.28 16.72 2.88
C THR A 139 5.92 17.83 3.69
N ASN A 140 5.27 18.99 3.76
CA ASN A 140 5.74 20.17 4.46
C ASN A 140 4.99 20.36 5.78
N VAL A 141 5.72 20.82 6.79
CA VAL A 141 5.16 21.29 8.07
C VAL A 141 5.34 22.79 8.18
N TRP A 142 4.26 23.48 8.48
CA TRP A 142 4.23 24.92 8.63
C TRP A 142 3.71 25.31 10.01
N THR A 143 3.93 26.55 10.40
CA THR A 143 3.32 27.16 11.58
C THR A 143 2.97 28.62 11.32
N ASP A 144 1.89 29.10 11.94
CA ASP A 144 1.56 30.52 12.11
C ASP A 144 2.06 31.08 13.45
N GLY A 145 2.67 30.23 14.29
CA GLY A 145 3.03 30.53 15.65
C GLY A 145 4.48 30.92 15.87
N THR A 146 4.79 31.22 17.12
CA THR A 146 6.15 31.54 17.59
C THR A 146 6.60 30.54 18.65
N LEU A 147 7.84 30.05 18.52
CA LEU A 147 8.43 29.12 19.47
C LEU A 147 9.04 29.89 20.65
N ASP A 148 8.60 29.57 21.87
CA ASP A 148 9.32 29.88 23.09
C ASP A 148 10.44 28.85 23.30
N ALA A 149 11.69 29.30 23.20
CA ALA A 149 12.86 28.44 23.31
C ALA A 149 13.15 27.94 24.74
N GLU A 150 12.63 28.62 25.76
CA GLU A 150 12.83 28.21 27.16
C GLU A 150 11.87 27.08 27.54
N THR A 151 10.61 27.18 27.11
CA THR A 151 9.56 26.20 27.45
C THR A 151 9.37 25.11 26.39
N GLY A 152 9.77 25.38 25.15
CA GLY A 152 9.49 24.52 24.00
C GLY A 152 8.04 24.58 23.51
N LEU A 153 7.25 25.55 24.00
CA LEU A 153 5.88 25.80 23.54
C LEU A 153 5.91 26.55 22.21
N LEU A 154 5.30 25.97 21.18
CA LEU A 154 4.93 26.68 19.96
C LEU A 154 3.56 27.32 20.18
N ASP A 155 3.52 28.65 20.32
CA ASP A 155 2.27 29.39 20.47
C ASP A 155 1.65 29.66 19.10
N GLY A 156 0.74 28.78 18.68
CA GLY A 156 0.10 28.75 17.37
C GLY A 156 -0.28 27.33 16.95
N ASN A 157 -0.49 27.14 15.65
CA ASN A 157 -0.89 25.87 15.04
C ASN A 157 0.27 25.21 14.29
N LEU A 158 0.14 23.90 14.05
CA LEU A 158 0.95 23.19 13.05
C LEU A 158 0.11 22.79 11.86
N TYR A 159 0.63 23.02 10.66
CA TYR A 159 -0.03 22.66 9.41
C TYR A 159 0.78 21.62 8.66
N ILE A 160 0.14 20.51 8.28
CA ILE A 160 0.74 19.45 7.47
C ILE A 160 0.13 19.49 6.07
N SER A 161 0.98 19.66 5.06
CA SER A 161 0.58 19.69 3.66
C SER A 161 1.39 18.69 2.85
N GLY A 162 0.75 17.98 1.94
CA GLY A 162 1.42 16.99 1.13
C GLY A 162 0.42 16.03 0.51
N ARG A 163 0.93 15.16 -0.36
CA ARG A 163 0.14 14.13 -1.04
C ARG A 163 0.89 12.81 -1.16
N ASP A 164 1.86 12.59 -0.29
CA ASP A 164 2.64 11.36 -0.25
C ASP A 164 1.72 10.14 -0.01
N PRO A 165 1.58 9.20 -0.97
CA PRO A 165 0.69 8.06 -0.82
C PRO A 165 1.25 6.98 0.12
N ILE A 166 2.53 7.07 0.52
CA ILE A 166 3.17 6.11 1.42
C ILE A 166 3.39 6.68 2.83
N PHE A 167 2.92 7.90 3.12
CA PHE A 167 3.04 8.48 4.45
C PHE A 167 2.32 7.60 5.48
N ALA A 168 2.97 7.38 6.62
CA ALA A 168 2.57 6.37 7.59
C ALA A 168 3.11 6.71 8.98
N TYR A 169 2.84 5.85 9.95
CA TYR A 169 3.27 6.04 11.34
C TYR A 169 4.79 6.23 11.48
N GLU A 170 5.60 5.51 10.70
CA GLU A 170 7.05 5.64 10.66
C GLU A 170 7.45 7.10 10.40
N HIS A 171 6.86 7.70 9.37
CA HIS A 171 7.09 9.09 8.98
C HIS A 171 6.59 10.08 10.02
N ALA A 172 5.43 9.82 10.63
CA ALA A 172 4.88 10.68 11.68
C ALA A 172 5.76 10.70 12.94
N VAL A 173 6.32 9.55 13.35
CA VAL A 173 7.22 9.52 14.51
C VAL A 173 8.56 10.17 14.22
N LEU A 174 9.09 9.99 13.00
CA LEU A 174 10.28 10.72 12.55
C LEU A 174 10.03 12.24 12.55
N LEU A 175 8.82 12.66 12.18
CA LEU A 175 8.44 14.07 12.24
C LEU A 175 8.44 14.60 13.67
N ALA A 176 7.88 13.86 14.62
CA ALA A 176 7.94 14.22 16.04
C ALA A 176 9.39 14.40 16.52
N ASN A 177 10.30 13.51 16.07
CA ASN A 177 11.72 13.60 16.38
C ASN A 177 12.34 14.89 15.85
N GLU A 178 12.08 15.24 14.58
CA GLU A 178 12.63 16.46 13.99
C GLU A 178 12.04 17.73 14.61
N LEU A 179 10.74 17.74 14.95
CA LEU A 179 10.13 18.84 15.71
C LEU A 179 10.78 18.98 17.11
N ASN A 180 11.08 17.87 17.79
CA ASN A 180 11.82 17.92 19.05
C ASN A 180 13.24 18.47 18.89
N ARG A 181 13.91 18.18 17.76
CA ARG A 181 15.24 18.76 17.46
C ARG A 181 15.20 20.25 17.18
N LEU A 182 14.07 20.77 16.71
CA LEU A 182 13.81 22.21 16.59
C LEU A 182 13.47 22.87 17.94
N GLY A 183 13.44 22.11 19.05
CA GLY A 183 13.08 22.62 20.37
C GLY A 183 11.59 22.58 20.69
N ILE A 184 10.74 22.20 19.75
CA ILE A 184 9.29 22.13 19.95
C ILE A 184 8.96 20.92 20.84
N ARG A 185 8.16 21.12 21.88
CA ARG A 185 7.69 20.09 22.82
C ARG A 185 6.18 20.08 22.93
N SER A 186 5.55 21.24 22.81
CA SER A 186 4.10 21.38 22.80
C SER A 186 3.63 22.45 21.81
N VAL A 187 2.35 22.38 21.44
CA VAL A 187 1.68 23.30 20.51
C VAL A 187 0.40 23.79 21.17
N SER A 188 0.23 25.11 21.32
CA SER A 188 -0.95 25.71 21.99
C SER A 188 -2.24 25.55 21.19
N GLY A 189 -2.13 25.49 19.86
CA GLY A 189 -3.24 25.35 18.94
C GLY A 189 -3.44 23.95 18.36
N ASP A 190 -4.06 23.93 17.19
CA ASP A 190 -4.51 22.72 16.49
C ASP A 190 -3.39 22.10 15.62
N LEU A 191 -3.57 20.82 15.33
CA LEU A 191 -2.91 20.16 14.20
C LEU A 191 -3.84 20.19 12.99
N VAL A 192 -3.49 20.99 11.99
CA VAL A 192 -4.24 21.14 10.75
C VAL A 192 -3.59 20.31 9.64
N VAL A 193 -4.35 19.47 8.94
CA VAL A 193 -3.87 18.79 7.73
C VAL A 193 -4.65 19.24 6.49
N THR A 194 -3.98 19.36 5.35
CA THR A 194 -4.67 19.69 4.09
C THR A 194 -5.54 18.54 3.59
N ASP A 195 -6.57 18.86 2.79
CA ASP A 195 -7.54 17.87 2.30
C ASP A 195 -6.95 16.72 1.47
N ASN A 196 -5.78 16.93 0.87
CA ASN A 196 -5.10 15.90 0.06
C ASN A 196 -4.12 15.04 0.88
N PHE A 197 -3.85 15.42 2.14
CA PHE A 197 -2.96 14.68 3.00
C PHE A 197 -3.62 13.36 3.40
N VAL A 198 -2.85 12.27 3.26
CA VAL A 198 -3.27 10.94 3.66
C VAL A 198 -2.15 10.26 4.41
N MET A 199 -2.51 9.41 5.36
CA MET A 199 -1.56 8.49 5.97
C MET A 199 -2.20 7.13 6.24
N ASN A 200 -1.37 6.11 6.47
CA ASN A 200 -1.83 4.78 6.89
C ASN A 200 -2.89 4.15 5.97
N ARG A 201 -2.81 4.45 4.67
CA ARG A 201 -3.70 3.91 3.62
C ARG A 201 -5.18 4.26 3.78
N THR A 202 -5.50 5.39 4.42
CA THR A 202 -6.85 5.98 4.38
C THR A 202 -6.96 7.04 3.30
N SER A 203 -8.13 7.18 2.67
CA SER A 203 -8.45 8.28 1.75
C SER A 203 -9.05 9.49 2.46
N SER A 204 -9.31 9.41 3.77
CA SER A 204 -9.90 10.49 4.55
C SER A 204 -8.81 11.35 5.21
N ALA A 205 -8.77 12.63 4.85
CA ALA A 205 -7.91 13.61 5.49
C ALA A 205 -8.23 13.75 6.98
N SER A 206 -9.50 13.72 7.38
CA SER A 206 -9.88 13.83 8.81
C SER A 206 -9.44 12.61 9.64
N ILE A 207 -9.49 11.40 9.07
CA ILE A 207 -8.91 10.21 9.73
C ILE A 207 -7.38 10.37 9.81
N SER A 208 -6.77 10.86 8.73
CA SER A 208 -5.32 11.10 8.70
C SER A 208 -4.88 12.13 9.73
N ALA A 209 -5.63 13.22 9.92
CA ALA A 209 -5.36 14.24 10.93
C ALA A 209 -5.32 13.64 12.34
N ARG A 210 -6.34 12.84 12.69
CA ARG A 210 -6.41 12.18 14.00
C ARG A 210 -5.31 11.14 14.19
N SER A 211 -5.01 10.36 13.14
CA SER A 211 -3.88 9.43 13.17
C SER A 211 -2.55 10.14 13.34
N MET A 212 -2.38 11.31 12.73
CA MET A 212 -1.18 12.13 12.83
C MET A 212 -1.01 12.69 14.24
N LEU A 213 -2.07 13.30 14.79
CA LEU A 213 -2.08 13.83 16.16
C LEU A 213 -1.72 12.74 17.18
N ALA A 214 -2.38 11.58 17.09
CA ALA A 214 -2.10 10.45 17.97
C ALA A 214 -0.67 9.92 17.79
N ALA A 215 -0.11 9.95 16.58
CA ALA A 215 1.25 9.49 16.32
C ALA A 215 2.33 10.47 16.83
N LEU A 216 2.04 11.77 16.83
CA LEU A 216 2.95 12.81 17.33
C LEU A 216 3.05 12.79 18.86
N ASP A 217 1.99 12.48 19.59
CA ASP A 217 1.98 12.41 21.05
C ASP A 217 2.57 11.07 21.55
N SER A 218 3.71 11.11 22.24
CA SER A 218 4.41 9.89 22.71
C SER A 218 3.61 9.06 23.72
N GLU A 219 2.75 9.70 24.50
CA GLU A 219 1.94 9.04 25.53
C GLU A 219 0.71 8.36 24.90
N LYS A 220 0.08 9.04 23.93
CA LYS A 220 -1.13 8.56 23.23
C LYS A 220 -0.85 7.68 22.02
N ARG A 221 0.42 7.53 21.63
CA ARG A 221 0.84 6.82 20.41
C ARG A 221 0.26 5.39 20.30
N PRO A 222 -0.35 5.01 19.16
CA PRO A 222 -0.84 3.65 18.96
C PRO A 222 0.33 2.65 18.89
N ALA A 223 0.04 1.38 19.21
CA ALA A 223 1.06 0.32 19.26
C ALA A 223 1.85 0.17 17.94
N ALA A 224 1.17 0.34 16.79
CA ALA A 224 1.83 0.30 15.47
C ALA A 224 2.89 1.40 15.33
N ALA A 225 2.60 2.63 15.77
CA ALA A 225 3.56 3.73 15.74
C ALA A 225 4.69 3.57 16.76
N LYS A 226 4.42 2.97 17.93
CA LYS A 226 5.48 2.58 18.89
C LYS A 226 6.43 1.54 18.29
N ARG A 227 5.87 0.57 17.55
CA ARG A 227 6.63 -0.44 16.83
C ARG A 227 7.47 0.17 15.71
N ALA A 228 6.88 1.03 14.88
CA ALA A 228 7.58 1.77 13.84
C ALA A 228 8.83 2.50 14.37
N TRP A 229 8.73 3.16 15.52
CA TRP A 229 9.89 3.81 16.16
C TRP A 229 10.95 2.82 16.63
N SER A 230 10.53 1.71 17.22
CA SER A 230 11.44 0.69 17.71
C SER A 230 12.20 0.03 16.56
N ASP A 231 11.50 -0.28 15.47
CA ASP A 231 12.07 -0.82 14.25
C ASP A 231 13.05 0.19 13.62
N TYR A 232 12.67 1.47 13.52
CA TYR A 232 13.57 2.52 13.05
C TYR A 232 14.85 2.57 13.88
N ARG A 233 14.77 2.62 15.21
CA ARG A 233 15.97 2.67 16.08
C ARG A 233 16.85 1.44 15.91
N TYR A 234 16.25 0.27 15.74
CA TYR A 234 16.98 -0.98 15.54
C TYR A 234 17.70 -1.00 14.18
N TYR A 235 16.97 -0.76 13.08
CA TYR A 235 17.51 -0.87 11.73
C TYR A 235 18.41 0.30 11.30
N SER A 236 18.24 1.50 11.89
CA SER A 236 19.12 2.64 11.64
C SER A 236 20.45 2.58 12.40
N GLY A 237 20.59 1.65 13.36
CA GLY A 237 21.71 1.65 14.30
C GLY A 237 21.66 2.76 15.36
N ALA A 238 20.61 3.57 15.37
CA ALA A 238 20.44 4.69 16.31
C ALA A 238 19.85 4.27 17.66
N TYR A 239 19.89 2.97 17.99
CA TYR A 239 19.33 2.43 19.23
C TYR A 239 19.88 3.11 20.49
N SER A 240 21.16 3.47 20.48
CA SER A 240 21.83 4.17 21.59
C SER A 240 21.71 5.70 21.53
N GLN A 241 21.28 6.28 20.41
CA GLN A 241 21.19 7.74 20.23
C GLN A 241 19.89 8.33 20.77
N TYR A 242 18.81 7.55 20.79
CA TYR A 242 17.49 8.00 21.21
C TYR A 242 17.06 7.34 22.52
N ALA A 243 17.48 7.93 23.64
CA ALA A 243 17.11 7.47 24.99
C ALA A 243 15.61 7.71 25.27
N GLU A 244 15.05 8.81 24.80
CA GLU A 244 13.65 9.17 24.97
C GLU A 244 12.84 8.93 23.69
N SER A 245 11.55 8.64 23.86
CA SER A 245 10.61 8.55 22.75
C SER A 245 10.21 9.96 22.32
N PRO A 246 10.44 10.36 21.05
CA PRO A 246 10.06 11.69 20.59
C PRO A 246 8.54 11.87 20.70
N GLY A 247 8.12 13.09 20.99
CA GLY A 247 6.73 13.42 21.28
C GLY A 247 6.44 14.91 21.22
N ILE A 248 5.27 15.27 20.71
CA ILE A 248 4.74 16.64 20.74
C ILE A 248 3.34 16.59 21.37
N PHE A 249 3.13 17.36 22.43
CA PHE A 249 1.81 17.51 23.04
C PHE A 249 1.04 18.65 22.36
N PHE A 250 -0.25 18.44 22.08
CA PHE A 250 -1.13 19.47 21.53
C PHE A 250 -2.23 19.81 22.53
N TYR A 251 -2.47 21.10 22.72
CA TYR A 251 -3.61 21.59 23.49
C TYR A 251 -4.89 21.69 22.64
N GLY A 252 -4.76 21.87 21.34
CA GLY A 252 -5.85 21.85 20.38
C GLY A 252 -6.17 20.46 19.83
N GLU A 253 -6.96 20.43 18.76
CA GLU A 253 -7.51 19.24 18.13
C GLU A 253 -6.89 18.96 16.75
N ALA A 254 -7.19 17.79 16.20
CA ALA A 254 -6.84 17.46 14.82
C ALA A 254 -7.96 17.89 13.86
N VAL A 255 -7.65 18.81 12.95
CA VAL A 255 -8.62 19.38 12.00
C VAL A 255 -8.10 19.31 10.56
N THR A 256 -9.02 19.47 9.61
CA THR A 256 -8.69 19.57 8.18
C THR A 256 -8.88 21.00 7.71
N GLY A 257 -7.91 21.54 6.97
CA GLY A 257 -7.99 22.90 6.45
C GLY A 257 -6.81 23.26 5.55
N PRO A 258 -6.92 24.37 4.80
CA PRO A 258 -5.80 24.86 3.99
C PRO A 258 -4.67 25.40 4.88
N VAL A 259 -3.46 25.48 4.34
CA VAL A 259 -2.36 26.22 4.97
C VAL A 259 -2.59 27.72 4.73
N PRO A 260 -2.76 28.56 5.77
CA PRO A 260 -2.96 29.99 5.59
C PRO A 260 -1.74 30.70 4.99
N ASN A 261 -2.00 31.82 4.33
CA ASN A 261 -0.94 32.75 3.92
C ASN A 261 -0.23 33.32 5.14
N GLY A 262 1.09 33.53 5.05
CA GLY A 262 1.89 34.08 6.14
C GLY A 262 2.39 33.05 7.17
N THR A 263 2.16 31.76 6.93
CA THR A 263 2.78 30.68 7.71
C THR A 263 4.26 30.51 7.34
N ASN A 264 5.06 30.08 8.32
CA ASN A 264 6.48 29.78 8.18
C ASN A 264 6.70 28.28 7.99
N LEU A 265 7.54 27.91 7.02
CA LEU A 265 7.95 26.52 6.82
C LEU A 265 8.93 26.11 7.93
N LEU A 266 8.61 25.04 8.66
CA LEU A 266 9.48 24.47 9.69
C LEU A 266 10.37 23.36 9.14
N LEU A 267 9.78 22.44 8.38
CA LEU A 267 10.50 21.29 7.84
C LEU A 267 9.83 20.75 6.57
N THR A 268 10.64 20.08 5.76
CA THR A 268 10.20 19.34 4.57
C THR A 268 10.64 17.89 4.68
N HIS A 269 9.70 16.97 4.46
CA HIS A 269 9.93 15.54 4.32
C HIS A 269 9.76 15.13 2.86
N GLU A 270 10.71 14.38 2.34
CA GLU A 270 10.62 13.75 1.02
C GLU A 270 10.34 12.25 1.15
N SER A 271 9.37 11.76 0.37
CA SER A 271 9.06 10.32 0.31
C SER A 271 10.22 9.50 -0.26
N ALA A 272 10.10 8.17 -0.22
CA ALA A 272 10.89 7.29 -1.08
C ALA A 272 10.75 7.68 -2.57
N ALA A 273 11.73 7.29 -3.40
CA ALA A 273 11.69 7.60 -4.82
C ALA A 273 10.51 6.88 -5.49
N MET A 274 9.95 7.45 -6.54
CA MET A 274 8.79 6.90 -7.23
C MET A 274 8.98 5.44 -7.67
N ARG A 275 10.19 5.05 -8.07
CA ARG A 275 10.51 3.63 -8.35
C ARG A 275 10.24 2.70 -7.18
N ASP A 276 10.57 3.12 -5.96
CA ASP A 276 10.37 2.34 -4.74
C ASP A 276 8.89 2.28 -4.36
N VAL A 277 8.15 3.39 -4.59
CA VAL A 277 6.69 3.45 -4.43
C VAL A 277 5.99 2.50 -5.39
N ILE A 278 6.42 2.48 -6.67
CA ILE A 278 5.90 1.55 -7.68
C ILE A 278 6.27 0.10 -7.32
N LYS A 279 7.52 -0.16 -6.91
CA LYS A 279 7.96 -1.48 -6.46
C LYS A 279 7.10 -1.97 -5.31
N ALA A 280 6.85 -1.16 -4.29
CA ALA A 280 5.96 -1.49 -3.19
C ALA A 280 4.52 -1.75 -3.66
N MET A 281 4.01 -0.97 -4.62
CA MET A 281 2.70 -1.19 -5.22
C MET A 281 2.61 -2.56 -5.91
N LEU A 282 3.62 -2.94 -6.70
CA LEU A 282 3.59 -4.15 -7.53
C LEU A 282 3.97 -5.41 -6.73
N ILE A 283 4.98 -5.36 -5.87
CA ILE A 283 5.38 -6.46 -4.97
C ILE A 283 4.17 -6.96 -4.15
N PHE A 284 3.48 -6.03 -3.48
CA PHE A 284 2.39 -6.34 -2.55
C PHE A 284 1.02 -6.26 -3.20
N SER A 285 0.96 -5.96 -4.50
CA SER A 285 -0.27 -5.69 -5.24
C SER A 285 -1.21 -4.71 -4.53
N ASN A 286 -0.65 -3.60 -4.04
CA ASN A 286 -1.34 -2.68 -3.15
C ASN A 286 -2.41 -1.86 -3.90
N ASN A 287 -3.68 -2.15 -3.62
CA ASN A 287 -4.82 -1.46 -4.26
C ASN A 287 -4.92 0.02 -3.87
N PHE A 288 -4.56 0.38 -2.64
CA PHE A 288 -4.60 1.77 -2.20
C PHE A 288 -3.59 2.61 -2.96
N LEU A 289 -2.33 2.16 -3.06
CA LEU A 289 -1.30 2.89 -3.83
C LEU A 289 -1.70 3.04 -5.29
N ALA A 290 -2.21 1.97 -5.91
CA ALA A 290 -2.66 2.03 -7.30
C ALA A 290 -3.82 3.03 -7.51
N ALA A 291 -4.78 3.07 -6.58
CA ALA A 291 -5.87 4.04 -6.65
C ALA A 291 -5.38 5.49 -6.43
N ARG A 292 -4.55 5.74 -5.41
CA ARG A 292 -4.04 7.10 -5.12
C ARG A 292 -3.15 7.64 -6.23
N LEU A 293 -2.24 6.81 -6.76
CA LEU A 293 -1.43 7.19 -7.91
C LEU A 293 -2.30 7.43 -9.15
N GLY A 294 -3.34 6.61 -9.34
CA GLY A 294 -4.29 6.81 -10.43
C GLY A 294 -5.09 8.10 -10.31
N GLU A 295 -5.58 8.46 -9.12
CA GLU A 295 -6.26 9.73 -8.84
C GLU A 295 -5.37 10.92 -9.19
N MET A 296 -4.07 10.88 -8.83
CA MET A 296 -3.11 11.94 -9.14
C MET A 296 -2.89 12.14 -10.64
N LEU A 297 -3.08 11.09 -11.43
CA LEU A 297 -3.00 11.12 -12.90
C LEU A 297 -4.32 11.55 -13.57
N GLY A 298 -5.38 11.82 -12.80
CA GLY A 298 -6.71 12.13 -13.34
C GLY A 298 -7.62 10.91 -13.52
N GLY A 299 -7.29 9.79 -12.89
CA GLY A 299 -8.11 8.59 -12.82
C GLY A 299 -7.83 7.55 -13.91
N PRO A 300 -8.56 6.42 -13.90
CA PRO A 300 -8.33 5.28 -14.79
C PRO A 300 -8.50 5.63 -16.28
N GLN A 301 -9.37 6.58 -16.62
CA GLN A 301 -9.55 7.03 -17.99
C GLN A 301 -8.34 7.82 -18.50
N ALA A 302 -7.67 8.61 -17.64
CA ALA A 302 -6.46 9.31 -18.01
C ALA A 302 -5.29 8.32 -18.23
N ILE A 303 -5.17 7.32 -17.36
CA ILE A 303 -4.21 6.21 -17.54
C ILE A 303 -4.48 5.48 -18.86
N ALA A 304 -5.73 5.12 -19.15
CA ALA A 304 -6.08 4.43 -20.37
C ALA A 304 -5.68 5.23 -21.61
N ARG A 305 -5.90 6.56 -21.63
CA ARG A 305 -5.45 7.42 -22.74
C ARG A 305 -3.94 7.38 -22.94
N LEU A 306 -3.16 7.45 -21.85
CA LEU A 306 -1.71 7.35 -21.92
C LEU A 306 -1.27 5.99 -22.48
N VAL A 307 -1.89 4.89 -22.02
CA VAL A 307 -1.60 3.55 -22.54
C VAL A 307 -1.90 3.46 -24.04
N LEU A 308 -3.10 3.86 -24.47
CA LEU A 308 -3.48 3.83 -25.88
C LEU A 308 -2.53 4.67 -26.75
N GLN A 309 -2.16 5.87 -26.27
CA GLN A 309 -1.30 6.80 -26.99
C GLN A 309 0.14 6.28 -27.17
N TYR A 310 0.74 5.69 -26.13
CA TYR A 310 2.17 5.40 -26.14
C TYR A 310 2.52 3.91 -26.35
N THR A 311 1.55 3.00 -26.33
CA THR A 311 1.81 1.55 -26.47
C THR A 311 1.29 0.93 -27.76
N GLY A 312 0.48 1.67 -28.55
CA GLY A 312 -0.14 1.14 -29.78
C GLY A 312 -1.22 0.09 -29.51
N VAL A 313 -1.76 0.06 -28.30
CA VAL A 313 -2.92 -0.74 -27.91
C VAL A 313 -4.19 -0.02 -28.38
N SER A 314 -5.18 -0.78 -28.85
CA SER A 314 -6.49 -0.26 -29.25
C SER A 314 -7.53 -0.32 -28.13
N PRO A 315 -8.61 0.47 -28.20
CA PRO A 315 -9.70 0.41 -27.23
C PRO A 315 -10.39 -0.97 -27.11
N ASP A 316 -10.35 -1.77 -28.17
CA ASP A 316 -10.91 -3.13 -28.17
C ASP A 316 -10.03 -4.12 -27.38
N GLU A 317 -8.72 -3.85 -27.32
CA GLU A 317 -7.77 -4.69 -26.60
C GLU A 317 -7.59 -4.28 -25.12
N PHE A 318 -7.94 -3.04 -24.76
CA PHE A 318 -7.71 -2.48 -23.43
C PHE A 318 -8.78 -1.51 -22.96
N TYR A 319 -9.36 -1.82 -21.81
CA TYR A 319 -10.29 -0.99 -21.07
C TYR A 319 -10.00 -1.08 -19.57
N MET A 320 -9.97 0.08 -18.91
CA MET A 320 -9.70 0.23 -17.49
C MET A 320 -10.85 0.96 -16.80
N GLN A 321 -11.51 0.28 -15.86
CA GLN A 321 -12.48 0.89 -14.95
C GLN A 321 -11.80 1.40 -13.68
N THR A 322 -10.76 0.72 -13.19
CA THR A 322 -10.02 1.11 -11.97
C THR A 322 -8.52 0.92 -12.14
N SER A 323 -7.75 1.78 -11.49
CA SER A 323 -6.27 1.73 -11.52
C SER A 323 -5.69 0.55 -10.74
N SER A 324 -6.47 -0.08 -9.86
CA SER A 324 -6.02 -1.17 -8.98
C SER A 324 -6.28 -2.57 -9.55
N GLY A 325 -7.23 -2.71 -10.47
CA GLY A 325 -7.67 -4.02 -10.97
C GLY A 325 -8.96 -4.53 -10.33
N LEU A 326 -9.50 -3.83 -9.33
CA LEU A 326 -10.83 -4.13 -8.78
C LEU A 326 -11.93 -3.81 -9.80
N GLY A 327 -13.01 -4.58 -9.79
CA GLY A 327 -14.13 -4.39 -10.71
C GLY A 327 -13.86 -4.95 -12.10
N ILE A 328 -14.35 -4.25 -13.12
CA ILE A 328 -14.42 -4.72 -14.50
C ILE A 328 -13.34 -4.01 -15.31
N ASN A 329 -12.16 -4.61 -15.41
CA ASN A 329 -11.15 -4.21 -16.39
C ASN A 329 -11.13 -5.24 -17.54
N ARG A 330 -10.65 -4.85 -18.72
CA ARG A 330 -10.53 -5.75 -19.87
C ARG A 330 -9.19 -5.52 -20.55
N VAL A 331 -8.37 -6.56 -20.62
CA VAL A 331 -7.07 -6.51 -21.28
C VAL A 331 -6.84 -7.82 -22.01
N THR A 332 -6.42 -7.78 -23.27
CA THR A 332 -5.99 -8.96 -24.02
C THR A 332 -4.54 -9.32 -23.65
N PRO A 333 -4.13 -10.60 -23.72
CA PRO A 333 -2.72 -10.97 -23.59
C PRO A 333 -1.81 -10.16 -24.52
N ARG A 334 -2.25 -9.89 -25.76
CA ARG A 334 -1.50 -9.06 -26.72
C ARG A 334 -1.31 -7.62 -26.24
N ALA A 335 -2.36 -6.98 -25.69
CA ALA A 335 -2.23 -5.64 -25.10
C ALA A 335 -1.31 -5.63 -23.88
N MET A 336 -1.35 -6.68 -23.05
CA MET A 336 -0.46 -6.79 -21.90
C MET A 336 1.01 -6.86 -22.33
N MET A 337 1.32 -7.61 -23.39
CA MET A 337 2.69 -7.71 -23.92
C MET A 337 3.16 -6.40 -24.56
N LYS A 338 2.29 -5.67 -25.28
CA LYS A 338 2.58 -4.31 -25.78
C LYS A 338 2.92 -3.36 -24.62
N LEU A 339 2.11 -3.38 -23.56
CA LEU A 339 2.32 -2.57 -22.36
C LEU A 339 3.62 -2.94 -21.63
N LEU A 340 3.93 -4.24 -21.49
CA LEU A 340 5.17 -4.69 -20.85
C LEU A 340 6.41 -4.24 -21.64
N ARG A 341 6.37 -4.29 -22.98
CA ARG A 341 7.45 -3.77 -23.84
C ARG A 341 7.62 -2.26 -23.67
N ALA A 342 6.52 -1.50 -23.64
CA ALA A 342 6.56 -0.06 -23.44
C ALA A 342 7.13 0.30 -22.06
N LEU A 343 6.72 -0.44 -21.01
CA LEU A 343 7.26 -0.29 -19.66
C LEU A 343 8.76 -0.59 -19.60
N ARG A 344 9.20 -1.68 -20.22
CA ARG A 344 10.64 -2.03 -20.32
C ARG A 344 11.43 -0.93 -21.04
N ALA A 345 10.90 -0.42 -22.15
CA ALA A 345 11.54 0.66 -22.91
C ALA A 345 11.63 1.96 -22.09
N GLU A 346 10.57 2.30 -21.35
CA GLU A 346 10.58 3.49 -20.50
C GLU A 346 11.59 3.37 -19.35
N LEU A 347 11.66 2.21 -18.69
CA LEU A 347 12.68 1.95 -17.65
C LEU A 347 14.11 2.05 -18.18
N ALA A 348 14.35 1.53 -19.39
CA ALA A 348 15.68 1.58 -20.01
C ALA A 348 16.19 3.02 -20.21
N ARG A 349 15.31 4.01 -20.37
CA ARG A 349 15.68 5.44 -20.46
C ARG A 349 16.32 5.96 -19.17
N PHE A 350 16.11 5.26 -18.06
CA PHE A 350 16.64 5.59 -16.74
C PHE A 350 17.68 4.56 -16.26
N GLU A 351 18.22 3.75 -17.17
CA GLU A 351 19.16 2.66 -16.85
C GLU A 351 18.57 1.62 -15.87
N MET A 352 17.24 1.48 -15.89
CA MET A 352 16.50 0.54 -15.05
C MET A 352 16.01 -0.67 -15.86
N THR A 353 15.73 -1.74 -15.13
CA THR A 353 15.18 -3.01 -15.60
C THR A 353 13.80 -3.25 -14.97
N LEU A 354 13.08 -4.26 -15.47
CA LEU A 354 11.80 -4.66 -14.85
C LEU A 354 11.99 -5.09 -13.38
N ALA A 355 13.14 -5.65 -13.01
CA ALA A 355 13.43 -6.07 -11.63
C ALA A 355 13.44 -4.91 -10.64
N ASP A 356 13.67 -3.68 -11.09
CA ASP A 356 13.66 -2.50 -10.23
C ASP A 356 12.25 -2.12 -9.76
N ILE A 357 11.19 -2.63 -10.41
CA ILE A 357 9.80 -2.29 -10.06
C ILE A 357 8.85 -3.49 -9.96
N LEU A 358 9.13 -4.63 -10.58
CA LEU A 358 8.29 -5.83 -10.54
C LEU A 358 8.79 -6.82 -9.47
N PRO A 359 7.90 -7.60 -8.82
CA PRO A 359 8.35 -8.63 -7.88
C PRO A 359 9.29 -9.65 -8.53
N VAL A 360 10.41 -9.92 -7.88
CA VAL A 360 11.40 -10.92 -8.30
C VAL A 360 11.07 -12.27 -7.66
N ALA A 361 10.87 -13.29 -8.51
CA ALA A 361 10.48 -14.65 -8.13
C ALA A 361 11.36 -15.23 -7.00
N GLY A 362 10.73 -15.63 -5.89
CA GLY A 362 11.38 -16.26 -4.73
C GLY A 362 12.39 -15.39 -3.97
N MET A 363 12.60 -14.13 -4.36
CA MET A 363 13.60 -13.22 -3.80
C MET A 363 12.97 -12.09 -3.00
N ASP A 364 11.96 -11.44 -3.58
CA ASP A 364 11.26 -10.34 -2.90
C ASP A 364 10.22 -10.86 -1.92
N LYS A 365 10.10 -10.21 -0.76
CA LYS A 365 8.95 -10.38 0.14
C LYS A 365 7.70 -9.89 -0.56
N GLY A 366 6.65 -10.69 -0.67
CA GLY A 366 5.40 -10.28 -1.35
C GLY A 366 4.71 -11.41 -2.11
N THR A 367 4.06 -11.05 -3.22
CA THR A 367 3.15 -11.96 -3.96
C THR A 367 3.83 -13.18 -4.60
N LEU A 368 5.16 -13.13 -4.80
CA LEU A 368 5.96 -14.24 -5.35
C LEU A 368 7.00 -14.79 -4.35
N GLU A 369 6.92 -14.43 -3.06
CA GLU A 369 7.93 -14.84 -2.06
C GLU A 369 8.12 -16.36 -1.97
N ASN A 370 7.00 -17.10 -1.98
CA ASN A 370 6.98 -18.56 -1.85
C ASN A 370 6.55 -19.23 -3.16
N ARG A 371 6.84 -18.61 -4.30
CA ARG A 371 6.52 -19.11 -5.64
C ARG A 371 7.76 -19.03 -6.50
N PHE A 372 8.00 -20.06 -7.32
CA PHE A 372 9.15 -20.10 -8.23
C PHE A 372 10.48 -19.91 -7.49
N ASP A 373 10.57 -20.44 -6.26
CA ASP A 373 11.65 -20.19 -5.31
C ASP A 373 12.66 -21.34 -5.22
N THR A 374 12.39 -22.45 -5.91
CA THR A 374 13.13 -23.73 -5.83
C THR A 374 13.64 -24.23 -7.19
N ASP A 375 13.25 -23.60 -8.30
CA ASP A 375 13.64 -24.00 -9.65
C ASP A 375 14.45 -22.91 -10.39
N PHE A 376 14.69 -23.11 -11.69
CA PHE A 376 15.46 -22.21 -12.53
C PHE A 376 14.82 -20.81 -12.70
N SER A 377 13.56 -20.66 -12.30
CA SER A 377 12.82 -19.40 -12.36
C SER A 377 13.11 -18.50 -11.16
N ARG A 378 13.80 -18.99 -10.12
CA ARG A 378 14.18 -18.16 -8.96
C ARG A 378 15.05 -16.98 -9.43
N GLY A 379 14.68 -15.77 -9.05
CA GLY A 379 15.36 -14.55 -9.49
C GLY A 379 14.86 -13.99 -10.82
N SER A 380 13.91 -14.66 -11.49
CA SER A 380 13.27 -14.14 -12.71
C SER A 380 12.23 -13.06 -12.42
N VAL A 381 11.89 -12.31 -13.47
CA VAL A 381 10.91 -11.22 -13.48
C VAL A 381 9.99 -11.37 -14.67
#